data_AF-X1H769-F1
#
_entry.id   AF-X1H769-F1
#
_cell.length_a   1.000
_cell.length_b   1.000
_cell.length_c   1.000
_cell.angle_alpha   90.00
_cell.angle_beta   90.00
_cell.angle_gamma   90.00
#
_symmetry.space_group_name_H-M   'P 1'
#
loop_
_entity.id
_entity.type
_entity.pdbx_description
1 polymer ?
#
loop_
_entity_poly.entity_id
_entity_poly.type
_entity_poly.pdbx_seq_one_letter_code
_entity_poly.pdbx_strand_id
1 'polypeptide(L)'
;MYLTKKTFPIVLSSISKLLDLFQKSKIEVYPSHEEFAVGKELLVELSNGIKNIDKIWDTKVRDDFLEAWILSDEYFKYAIF
;
A
#
# COMPACT_ATOMS: atom_id res chain seq x y z
N MET A 1 -1.01 1.91 5.99
CA MET A 1 -1.97 0.95 5.40
C MET A 1 -2.16 -0.24 6.31
N TYR A 2 -3.40 -0.68 6.51
CA TYR A 2 -3.73 -1.86 7.31
C TYR A 2 -3.81 -3.10 6.45
N LEU A 3 -3.07 -4.15 6.81
CA LEU A 3 -2.97 -5.37 6.04
C LEU A 3 -3.03 -6.61 6.92
N THR A 4 -3.47 -7.72 6.32
CA THR A 4 -3.39 -9.08 6.87
C THR A 4 -2.90 -9.98 5.75
N LYS A 5 -2.39 -11.18 6.07
CA LYS A 5 -1.99 -12.15 5.03
C LYS A 5 -3.11 -12.46 4.03
N LYS A 6 -4.38 -12.39 4.47
CA LYS A 6 -5.55 -12.61 3.62
C LYS A 6 -5.83 -11.44 2.68
N THR A 7 -5.57 -10.21 3.13
CA THR A 7 -5.87 -9.00 2.34
C THR A 7 -4.76 -8.63 1.37
N PHE A 8 -3.52 -9.07 1.58
CA PHE A 8 -2.39 -8.86 0.66
C PHE A 8 -2.73 -9.12 -0.82
N PRO A 9 -3.17 -10.34 -1.21
CA PRO A 9 -3.46 -10.63 -2.61
C PRO A 9 -4.64 -9.81 -3.14
N ILE A 10 -5.64 -9.53 -2.29
CA ILE A 10 -6.82 -8.74 -2.66
C ILE A 10 -6.40 -7.30 -2.96
N VAL A 11 -5.59 -6.70 -2.09
CA VAL A 11 -5.08 -5.34 -2.26
C VAL A 11 -4.23 -5.23 -3.52
N LEU A 12 -3.28 -6.16 -3.73
CA LEU A 12 -2.44 -6.16 -4.93
C LEU A 12 -3.28 -6.32 -6.20
N SER A 13 -4.29 -7.18 -6.19
CA SER A 13 -5.23 -7.34 -7.31
C SER A 13 -6.02 -6.06 -7.59
N SER A 14 -6.52 -5.40 -6.54
CA SER A 14 -7.25 -4.13 -6.68
C SER A 14 -6.38 -3.01 -7.23
N ILE A 15 -5.14 -2.86 -6.72
CA ILE A 15 -4.18 -1.88 -7.23
C ILE A 15 -3.86 -2.16 -8.71
N SER A 16 -3.66 -3.42 -9.08
CA SER A 16 -3.42 -3.79 -10.48
C SER A 16 -4.57 -3.36 -11.40
N LYS A 17 -5.82 -3.62 -11.00
CA LYS A 17 -6.99 -3.20 -11.78
C LYS A 17 -7.10 -1.68 -11.90
N LEU A 18 -6.75 -0.94 -10.84
CA LEU A 18 -6.70 0.53 -10.89
C LEU A 18 -5.64 1.00 -11.89
N LEU A 19 -4.43 0.43 -11.84
CA LEU A 19 -3.36 0.74 -12.80
C LEU A 19 -3.76 0.45 -14.25
N ASP A 20 -4.51 -0.63 -14.51
CA ASP A 20 -5.04 -0.93 -15.85
C ASP A 20 -6.03 0.14 -16.35
N LEU A 21 -6.78 0.78 -15.44
CA LEU A 21 -7.69 1.87 -15.81
C LEU A 21 -6.92 3.12 -16.23
N PHE A 22 -5.79 3.43 -15.59
CA PHE A 22 -4.91 4.53 -15.99
C PHE A 22 -4.33 4.38 -17.40
N GLN A 23 -4.19 3.14 -17.91
CA GLN A 23 -3.72 2.92 -19.29
C GLN A 23 -4.78 3.29 -20.32
N LYS A 24 -6.06 3.24 -19.94
CA LYS A 24 -7.20 3.44 -20.84
C LYS A 24 -7.70 4.87 -20.88
N SER A 25 -7.43 5.64 -19.82
CA SER A 25 -7.94 7.00 -19.63
C SER A 25 -6.96 7.84 -18.80
N LYS A 26 -6.96 9.16 -19.00
CA LYS A 26 -6.30 10.08 -18.07
C LYS A 26 -7.14 10.14 -16.79
N ILE A 27 -6.74 9.37 -15.79
CA ILE A 27 -7.38 9.29 -14.48
C ILE A 27 -6.53 10.06 -13.48
N GLU A 28 -7.19 10.75 -12.57
CA GLU A 28 -6.61 11.35 -11.38
C GLU A 28 -7.17 10.61 -10.17
N VAL A 29 -6.31 10.21 -9.25
CA VAL A 29 -6.74 9.55 -8.00
C VAL A 29 -6.68 10.56 -6.89
N TYR A 30 -7.68 10.55 -6.02
CA TYR A 30 -7.73 11.40 -4.84
C TYR A 30 -7.68 10.48 -3.62
N PRO A 31 -6.52 10.33 -2.98
CA PRO A 31 -6.44 9.63 -1.70
C PRO A 31 -7.35 10.34 -0.70
N SER A 32 -8.10 9.58 0.11
CA SER A 32 -9.12 10.16 1.00
C SER A 32 -8.58 11.12 2.07
N HIS A 33 -7.27 11.16 2.27
CA HIS A 33 -6.56 11.98 3.25
C HIS A 33 -5.73 13.10 2.60
N GLU A 34 -5.76 13.22 1.27
CA GLU A 34 -4.99 14.21 0.53
C GLU A 34 -5.93 15.25 -0.11
N GLU A 35 -5.48 16.50 -0.16
CA GLU A 35 -6.22 17.60 -0.76
C GLU A 35 -6.08 17.62 -2.30
N PHE A 36 -5.01 17.03 -2.82
CA PHE A 36 -4.66 17.09 -4.24
C PHE A 36 -4.70 15.72 -4.92
N ALA A 37 -4.97 15.76 -6.23
CA ALA A 37 -4.87 14.60 -7.09
C ALA A 37 -3.44 14.05 -7.10
N VAL A 38 -3.33 12.73 -7.05
CA VAL A 38 -2.09 12.00 -7.28
C VAL A 38 -2.20 11.20 -8.59
N GLY A 39 -1.06 11.01 -9.23
CA GLY A 39 -0.95 10.16 -10.40
C GLY A 39 -0.86 8.68 -10.06
N LYS A 40 -0.65 7.85 -11.08
CA LYS A 40 -0.51 6.39 -10.93
C LYS A 40 0.73 6.01 -10.11
N GLU A 41 1.69 6.92 -9.98
CA GLU A 41 2.96 6.71 -9.29
C GLU A 41 2.72 6.25 -7.86
N LEU A 42 1.75 6.85 -7.14
CA LEU A 42 1.39 6.42 -5.78
C LEU A 42 0.95 4.95 -5.75
N LEU A 43 0.15 4.51 -6.73
CA LEU A 43 -0.32 3.14 -6.83
C LEU A 43 0.81 2.17 -7.20
N VAL A 44 1.75 2.60 -8.03
CA VAL A 44 2.95 1.82 -8.39
C VAL A 44 3.81 1.62 -7.16
N GLU A 45 4.14 2.69 -6.43
CA GLU A 45 4.95 2.60 -5.22
C GLU A 45 4.26 1.76 -4.14
N LEU A 46 2.94 1.92 -3.95
CA LEU A 46 2.19 1.11 -3.00
C LEU A 46 2.22 -0.38 -3.35
N SER A 47 2.07 -0.72 -4.65
CA SER A 47 2.18 -2.10 -5.13
C SER A 47 3.56 -2.69 -4.87
N ASN A 48 4.61 -1.90 -5.14
CA ASN A 48 6.00 -2.31 -4.96
C ASN A 48 6.33 -2.53 -3.48
N GLY A 49 5.96 -1.58 -2.63
CA GLY A 49 6.19 -1.67 -1.20
C GLY A 49 5.49 -2.88 -0.58
N ILE A 50 4.23 -3.15 -0.93
CA ILE A 50 3.51 -4.35 -0.45
C ILE A 50 4.20 -5.65 -0.91
N LYS A 51 4.67 -5.73 -2.16
CA LYS A 51 5.43 -6.89 -2.65
C LYS A 51 6.79 -7.06 -1.98
N ASN A 52 7.34 -6.00 -1.40
CA ASN A 52 8.65 -6.00 -0.77
C ASN A 52 8.60 -6.26 0.74
N ILE A 53 7.41 -6.37 1.34
CA ILE A 53 7.22 -6.56 2.80
C ILE A 53 8.06 -7.73 3.33
N ASP A 54 8.12 -8.85 2.63
CA ASP A 54 8.89 -10.02 3.07
C ASP A 54 10.39 -9.70 3.22
N LYS A 55 10.93 -8.79 2.42
CA LYS A 55 12.36 -8.39 2.50
C LYS A 55 12.64 -7.41 3.64
N ILE A 56 11.65 -6.66 4.08
CA ILE A 56 11.77 -5.69 5.19
C ILE A 56 11.13 -6.21 6.47
N TRP A 57 10.72 -7.48 6.52
CA TRP A 57 10.01 -8.05 7.67
C TRP A 57 10.81 -8.00 8.97
N ASP A 58 12.13 -8.05 8.89
CA ASP A 58 13.01 -8.02 10.06
C ASP A 58 13.12 -6.62 10.68
N THR A 59 12.66 -5.57 10.00
CA THR A 59 12.64 -4.20 10.53
C THR A 59 11.35 -3.88 11.29
N LYS A 60 10.43 -4.85 11.45
CA LYS A 60 9.15 -4.63 12.11
C LYS A 60 9.32 -4.29 13.60
N VAL A 61 8.45 -3.40 14.08
CA VAL A 61 8.32 -3.03 15.49
C VAL A 61 6.92 -3.40 15.95
N ARG A 62 6.80 -3.94 17.17
CA ARG A 62 5.49 -4.20 17.77
C ARG A 62 4.85 -2.89 18.21
N ASP A 63 3.59 -2.68 17.86
CA ASP A 63 2.74 -1.63 18.44
C ASP A 63 1.64 -2.30 19.27
N ASP A 64 1.73 -2.16 20.59
CA ASP A 64 0.81 -2.83 21.52
C ASP A 64 -0.56 -2.17 21.58
N PHE A 65 -0.68 -0.87 21.25
CA PHE A 65 -1.96 -0.18 21.21
C PHE A 65 -2.82 -0.65 20.03
N LEU A 66 -2.18 -0.82 18.87
CA LEU A 66 -2.83 -1.35 17.67
C LEU A 66 -2.85 -2.89 17.62
N GLU A 67 -2.17 -3.56 18.55
CA GLU A 67 -1.94 -5.01 18.56
C GLU A 67 -1.33 -5.54 17.24
N ALA A 68 -0.52 -4.72 16.55
CA ALA A 68 -0.05 -4.99 15.20
C ALA A 68 1.48 -4.97 15.08
N TRP A 69 1.99 -5.56 13.99
CA TRP A 69 3.37 -5.38 13.55
C TRP A 69 3.45 -4.19 12.61
N ILE A 70 4.29 -3.22 12.96
CA ILE A 70 4.49 -2.01 12.20
C ILE A 70 5.81 -2.11 11.45
N LEU A 71 5.77 -1.88 10.15
CA LEU A 71 6.97 -1.75 9.32
C LEU A 71 6.79 -0.56 8.38
N SER A 72 7.89 0.00 7.95
CA SER A 72 7.89 1.11 7.00
C SER A 72 8.91 0.84 5.89
N ASP A 73 8.59 1.28 4.69
CA ASP A 73 9.58 1.53 3.66
C ASP A 73 9.81 3.04 3.51
N GLU A 74 10.41 3.46 2.39
CA GLU A 74 10.69 4.86 2.08
C GLU A 74 9.41 5.72 1.96
N TYR A 75 8.29 5.13 1.55
CA TYR A 75 7.08 5.85 1.16
C TYR A 75 5.88 5.57 2.07
N PHE A 76 5.80 4.38 2.66
CA PHE A 76 4.61 3.90 3.35
C PHE A 76 4.92 3.23 4.68
N LYS A 77 3.95 3.36 5.59
CA LYS A 77 3.88 2.63 6.84
C LYS A 77 2.79 1.56 6.76
N TYR A 78 3.12 0.32 7.10
CA TYR A 78 2.21 -0.81 7.11
C TYR A 78 1.95 -1.27 8.54
N ALA A 79 0.68 -1.47 8.86
CA ALA A 79 0.24 -2.12 10.09
C ALA A 79 -0.29 -3.50 9.71
N ILE A 80 0.37 -4.55 10.20
CA ILE A 80 0.10 -5.94 9.85
C ILE A 80 -0.46 -6.68 11.07
N PHE A 81 -1.68 -7.18 10.92
CA PHE A 81 -2.39 -8.00 11.91
C PHE A 81 -2.30 -9.48 11.55
#